data_AF-A0A969CC44-F1
#
_entry.id   AF-A0A969CC44-F1
#
_cell.length_a   1.000
_cell.length_b   1.000
_cell.length_c   1.000
_cell.angle_alpha   90.00
_cell.angle_beta   90.00
_cell.angle_gamma   90.00
#
_symmetry.space_group_name_H-M   'P 1'
#
loop_
_entity.id
_entity.type
_entity.pdbx_description
1 polymer ?
#
loop_
_entity_poly.entity_id
_entity_poly.type
_entity_poly.pdbx_seq_one_letter_code
_entity_poly.pdbx_strand_id
1 'polypeptide(L)'
;MDKLAFYRSAIKTIIDRHVELNNGSSRVETVPICDIEGDNYLLMAIGWNSSGRVHSIGFHLRIRNGKIWIEWDGTEEGVALESIDLGVDKQDIVLGFYRQERRVLTEFASA
;
A
#
# COMPACT_ATOMS: atom_id res chain seq x y z
N MET A 1 -13.06 19.10 -3.80
CA MET A 1 -12.31 18.05 -4.54
C MET A 1 -12.80 16.72 -4.00
N ASP A 2 -13.02 15.72 -4.85
CA ASP A 2 -13.51 14.41 -4.41
C ASP A 2 -12.40 13.67 -3.64
N LYS A 3 -12.62 13.45 -2.34
CA LYS A 3 -11.69 12.81 -1.41
C LYS A 3 -11.33 11.38 -1.86
N LEU A 4 -12.30 10.66 -2.41
CA LEU A 4 -12.08 9.31 -2.93
C LEU A 4 -11.16 9.32 -4.15
N ALA A 5 -11.42 10.22 -5.11
CA ALA A 5 -10.57 10.38 -6.28
C ALA A 5 -9.12 10.75 -5.91
N PHE A 6 -8.96 11.62 -4.91
CA PHE A 6 -7.63 11.96 -4.38
C PHE A 6 -6.91 10.73 -3.81
N TYR A 7 -7.57 9.90 -3.00
CA TYR A 7 -6.96 8.69 -2.44
C TYR A 7 -6.60 7.66 -3.49
N ARG A 8 -7.47 7.43 -4.47
CA ARG A 8 -7.16 6.55 -5.60
C ARG A 8 -5.92 7.03 -6.35
N SER A 9 -5.79 8.35 -6.56
CA SER A 9 -4.63 8.97 -7.19
C SER A 9 -3.35 8.82 -6.35
N ALA A 10 -3.44 9.03 -5.04
CA ALA A 10 -2.31 8.87 -4.13
C ALA A 10 -1.82 7.42 -4.10
N ILE A 11 -2.72 6.45 -3.92
CA ILE A 11 -2.40 5.02 -3.93
C ILE A 11 -1.78 4.60 -5.27
N LYS A 12 -2.34 5.06 -6.40
CA LYS A 12 -1.76 4.79 -7.72
C LYS A 12 -0.33 5.33 -7.82
N THR A 13 -0.07 6.53 -7.32
CA THR A 13 1.26 7.16 -7.34
C THR A 13 2.27 6.33 -6.54
N ILE A 14 1.89 5.84 -5.35
CA ILE A 14 2.72 4.94 -4.54
C ILE A 14 3.05 3.68 -5.36
N ILE A 15 2.04 3.03 -5.94
CA ILE A 15 2.24 1.84 -6.76
C ILE A 15 3.19 2.08 -7.93
N ASP A 16 2.97 3.15 -8.69
CA ASP A 16 3.79 3.49 -9.84
C ASP A 16 5.26 3.69 -9.43
N ARG A 17 5.52 4.39 -8.32
CA ARG A 17 6.89 4.58 -7.78
C ARG A 17 7.57 3.25 -7.49
N HIS A 18 6.89 2.33 -6.82
CA HIS A 18 7.45 1.02 -6.46
C HIS A 18 7.62 0.08 -7.67
N VAL A 19 6.76 0.20 -8.69
CA VAL A 19 6.95 -0.49 -9.97
C VAL A 19 8.20 0.04 -10.68
N GLU A 20 8.35 1.36 -10.76
CA GLU A 20 9.50 2.00 -11.41
C GLU A 20 10.84 1.66 -10.76
N LEU A 21 10.90 1.57 -9.43
CA LEU A 21 12.11 1.15 -8.70
C LEU A 21 12.57 -0.27 -9.05
N ASN A 22 11.66 -1.15 -9.47
CA ASN A 22 11.97 -2.54 -9.79
C ASN A 22 12.08 -2.82 -11.30
N ASN A 23 11.97 -1.81 -12.17
CA ASN A 23 12.09 -1.94 -13.64
C ASN A 23 13.53 -2.27 -14.13
N GLY A 24 14.42 -2.77 -13.26
CA GLY A 24 15.76 -3.25 -13.60
C GLY A 24 15.81 -4.74 -13.96
N SER A 25 16.99 -5.27 -14.32
CA SER A 25 17.23 -6.67 -14.73
C SER A 25 17.09 -7.69 -13.58
N SER A 26 16.10 -7.51 -12.70
CA SER A 26 15.79 -8.44 -11.63
C SER A 26 15.06 -9.65 -12.22
N ARG A 27 15.25 -10.82 -11.58
CA ARG A 27 14.46 -12.02 -11.89
C ARG A 27 13.13 -12.04 -11.12
N VAL A 28 12.75 -10.92 -10.50
CA VAL A 28 11.59 -10.74 -9.61
C VAL A 28 10.85 -9.47 -10.01
N GLU A 29 9.77 -9.64 -10.75
CA GLU A 29 8.90 -8.56 -11.21
C GLU A 29 8.03 -8.03 -10.07
N THR A 30 7.78 -6.71 -10.06
CA THR A 30 6.72 -6.10 -9.26
C THR A 30 5.47 -5.91 -10.10
N VAL A 31 4.40 -6.62 -9.74
CA VAL A 31 3.15 -6.65 -10.49
C VAL A 31 2.04 -5.96 -9.68
N PRO A 32 1.50 -4.83 -10.15
CA PRO A 32 0.35 -4.21 -9.51
C PRO A 32 -0.93 -5.00 -9.79
N ILE A 33 -1.74 -5.24 -8.76
CA ILE A 33 -3.08 -5.85 -8.85
C ILE A 33 -4.07 -4.85 -8.24
N CYS A 34 -4.84 -4.20 -9.10
CA CYS A 34 -5.74 -3.12 -8.72
C CYS A 34 -7.19 -3.45 -9.06
N ASP A 35 -8.02 -3.65 -8.04
CA ASP A 35 -9.48 -3.67 -8.14
C ASP A 35 -10.00 -2.27 -7.85
N ILE A 36 -10.33 -1.53 -8.91
CA ILE A 36 -10.79 -0.13 -8.82
C ILE A 36 -12.23 -0.06 -8.30
N GLU A 37 -13.05 -1.07 -8.56
CA GLU A 37 -14.46 -1.08 -8.15
C GLU A 37 -14.60 -1.40 -6.66
N GLY A 38 -13.81 -2.37 -6.17
CA GLY A 38 -13.78 -2.74 -4.75
C GLY A 38 -12.76 -1.98 -3.90
N ASP A 39 -12.01 -1.06 -4.51
CA ASP A 39 -10.95 -0.26 -3.87
C ASP A 39 -9.90 -1.11 -3.13
N ASN A 40 -9.35 -2.13 -3.82
CA ASN A 40 -8.26 -2.97 -3.31
C ASN A 40 -7.05 -2.86 -4.23
N TYR A 41 -5.87 -2.59 -3.67
CA TYR A 41 -4.66 -2.31 -4.41
C TYR A 41 -3.47 -3.04 -3.80
N LEU A 42 -2.87 -3.95 -4.57
CA LEU A 42 -1.74 -4.76 -4.13
C LEU A 42 -0.56 -4.55 -5.05
N LEU A 43 0.64 -4.63 -4.47
CA LEU A 43 1.85 -4.84 -5.25
C LEU A 43 2.41 -6.23 -4.93
N MET A 44 2.49 -7.09 -5.92
CA MET A 44 3.03 -8.44 -5.80
C MET A 44 4.47 -8.48 -6.27
N ALA A 45 5.32 -9.25 -5.59
CA ALA A 45 6.63 -9.65 -6.07
C ALA A 45 6.52 -11.07 -6.64
N ILE A 46 6.85 -11.25 -7.92
CA ILE A 46 6.66 -12.51 -8.65
C ILE A 46 7.92 -12.83 -9.45
N GLY A 47 8.51 -14.00 -9.22
CA GLY A 47 9.70 -14.39 -9.98
C GLY A 47 10.48 -15.51 -9.34
N TRP A 48 11.80 -15.51 -9.54
CA TRP A 48 12.73 -16.49 -8.98
C TRP A 48 14.00 -15.80 -8.52
N ASN A 49 14.48 -16.11 -7.33
CA ASN A 49 15.80 -15.70 -6.85
C ASN A 49 16.66 -16.94 -6.51
N SER A 50 17.84 -16.73 -5.95
CA SER A 50 18.75 -17.82 -5.55
C SER A 50 18.15 -18.76 -4.49
N SER A 51 17.18 -18.27 -3.70
CA SER A 51 16.49 -19.04 -2.66
C SER A 51 15.25 -19.77 -3.18
N GLY A 52 14.82 -19.55 -4.44
CA GLY A 52 13.70 -20.23 -5.06
C GLY A 52 12.62 -19.29 -5.59
N ARG A 53 11.37 -19.80 -5.61
CA ARG A 53 10.20 -19.07 -6.13
C ARG A 53 9.88 -17.88 -5.23
N VAL A 54 9.75 -16.71 -5.84
CA VAL A 54 9.20 -15.51 -5.20
C VAL A 54 7.74 -15.35 -5.64
N HIS A 55 6.84 -15.31 -4.65
CA HIS A 55 5.41 -15.08 -4.84
C HIS A 55 4.82 -14.53 -3.54
N SER A 56 4.96 -13.22 -3.34
CA SER A 56 4.64 -12.55 -2.08
C SER A 56 4.05 -11.16 -2.30
N ILE A 57 3.33 -10.65 -1.29
CA ILE A 57 2.79 -9.29 -1.30
C ILE A 57 3.87 -8.33 -0.78
N GLY A 58 4.19 -7.29 -1.55
CA GLY A 58 5.00 -6.16 -1.12
C GLY A 58 4.20 -5.26 -0.18
N PHE A 59 3.05 -4.78 -0.63
CA PHE A 59 2.07 -4.10 0.21
C PHE A 59 0.64 -4.32 -0.30
N HIS A 60 -0.33 -4.07 0.58
CA HIS A 60 -1.76 -4.12 0.29
C HIS A 60 -2.48 -2.95 0.93
N LEU A 61 -3.06 -2.10 0.08
CA LEU A 61 -3.83 -0.92 0.42
C LEU A 61 -5.29 -1.11 0.03
N ARG A 62 -6.21 -0.56 0.83
CA ARG A 62 -7.64 -0.53 0.52
C ARG A 62 -8.23 0.83 0.82
N ILE A 63 -9.29 1.21 0.12
CA ILE A 63 -10.11 2.34 0.56
C ILE A 63 -11.40 1.79 1.17
N ARG A 64 -11.62 2.06 2.45
CA ARG A 64 -12.80 1.58 3.19
C ARG A 64 -13.27 2.63 4.15
N ASN A 65 -14.58 2.88 4.17
CA ASN A 65 -15.22 3.90 5.02
C ASN A 65 -14.58 5.29 4.87
N GLY A 66 -14.15 5.65 3.66
CA GLY A 66 -13.53 6.94 3.37
C GLY A 66 -12.11 7.11 3.92
N LYS A 67 -11.40 6.01 4.19
CA LYS A 67 -10.02 5.98 4.70
C LYS A 67 -9.16 4.98 3.94
N ILE A 68 -7.85 5.20 3.94
CA ILE A 68 -6.84 4.28 3.40
C ILE A 68 -6.46 3.28 4.49
N TRP A 69 -6.74 2.01 4.24
CA TRP A 69 -6.36 0.90 5.11
C TRP A 69 -5.11 0.23 4.57
N ILE A 70 -4.10 0.12 5.42
CA ILE A 70 -2.85 -0.58 5.13
C ILE A 70 -2.95 -1.98 5.74
N GLU A 71 -3.28 -2.98 4.92
CA GLU A 71 -3.50 -4.35 5.38
C GLU A 71 -2.19 -5.14 5.51
N TRP A 72 -1.19 -4.79 4.69
CA TRP A 72 0.16 -5.32 4.74
C TRP A 72 1.13 -4.29 4.17
N ASP A 73 2.32 -4.20 4.77
CA ASP A 73 3.39 -3.33 4.32
C ASP A 73 4.74 -3.98 4.62
N GLY A 74 5.43 -4.39 3.55
CA GLY A 74 6.78 -4.95 3.58
C GLY A 74 7.84 -3.97 3.07
N THR A 75 7.51 -2.69 2.92
CA THR A 75 8.46 -1.65 2.51
C THR A 75 9.30 -1.17 3.70
N GLU A 76 10.50 -0.63 3.43
CA GLU A 76 11.40 -0.14 4.48
C GLU A 76 10.93 1.22 5.04
N GLU A 77 10.57 2.16 4.15
CA GLU A 77 10.11 3.49 4.53
C GLU A 77 8.65 3.48 5.03
N GLY A 78 7.82 2.56 4.55
CA GLY A 78 6.43 2.41 4.94
C GLY A 78 5.48 3.24 4.08
N VAL A 79 4.49 2.58 3.47
CA VAL A 79 3.50 3.23 2.59
C VAL A 79 2.59 4.21 3.33
N ALA A 80 2.56 4.13 4.67
CA ALA A 80 1.90 5.12 5.53
C ALA A 80 2.56 6.50 5.43
N LEU A 81 3.90 6.54 5.45
CA LEU A 81 4.65 7.80 5.33
C LEU A 81 4.53 8.36 3.92
N GLU A 82 4.64 7.52 2.90
CA GLU A 82 4.44 7.94 1.51
C GLU A 82 3.04 8.54 1.27
N SER A 83 2.02 7.99 1.94
CA SER A 83 0.66 8.54 1.89
C SER A 83 0.60 9.94 2.48
N ILE A 84 1.28 10.18 3.61
CA ILE A 84 1.36 11.51 4.24
C ILE A 84 2.10 12.49 3.34
N ASP A 85 3.21 12.07 2.72
CA ASP A 85 4.00 12.90 1.81
C ASP A 85 3.19 13.34 0.57
N LEU A 86 2.23 12.52 0.16
CA LEU A 86 1.26 12.84 -0.90
C LEU A 86 0.07 13.69 -0.41
N GLY A 87 0.04 14.05 0.87
CA GLY A 87 -0.96 14.93 1.48
C GLY A 87 -2.15 14.23 2.12
N VAL A 88 -2.09 12.91 2.36
CA VAL A 88 -3.14 12.20 3.11
C VAL A 88 -3.00 12.49 4.61
N ASP A 89 -4.10 12.89 5.25
CA ASP A 89 -4.13 13.11 6.69
C ASP A 89 -3.91 11.78 7.45
N LYS A 90 -3.11 11.81 8.54
CA LYS A 90 -2.89 10.64 9.41
C LYS A 90 -4.21 10.04 9.94
N GLN A 91 -5.24 10.87 10.14
CA GLN A 91 -6.56 10.45 10.60
C GLN A 91 -7.42 9.76 9.52
N ASP A 92 -6.95 9.78 8.28
CA ASP A 92 -7.53 9.05 7.17
C ASP A 92 -6.73 7.79 6.79
N ILE A 93 -5.67 7.47 7.53
CA ILE A 93 -4.87 6.25 7.36
C ILE A 93 -5.14 5.32 8.54
N VAL A 94 -5.41 4.04 8.25
CA VAL A 94 -5.61 2.99 9.25
C VAL A 94 -4.57 1.90 9.04
N LEU A 95 -3.80 1.61 10.09
CA LEU A 95 -2.85 0.49 10.10
C LEU A 95 -3.60 -0.83 10.34
N GLY A 96 -4.17 -1.39 9.27
CA GLY A 96 -5.02 -2.58 9.27
C GLY A 96 -4.34 -3.82 9.84
N PHE A 97 -3.03 -3.98 9.60
CA PHE A 97 -2.21 -5.07 10.14
C PHE A 97 -2.07 -5.06 11.67
N TYR A 98 -2.35 -3.93 12.35
CA TYR A 98 -2.45 -3.91 13.80
C TYR A 98 -3.83 -4.36 14.27
N ARG A 99 -3.86 -5.09 15.39
CA ARG A 99 -5.10 -5.37 16.13
C ARG A 99 -5.79 -4.06 16.53
N GLN A 100 -7.11 -4.04 16.51
CA GLN A 100 -7.90 -2.83 16.73
C GLN A 100 -7.54 -2.12 18.04
N GLU A 101 -7.31 -2.87 19.12
CA GLU A 101 -6.97 -2.33 20.45
C GLU A 101 -5.57 -1.72 20.50
N ARG A 102 -4.70 -2.02 19.53
CA ARG A 102 -3.35 -1.44 19.43
C ARG A 102 -3.33 -0.19 18.56
N ARG A 103 -4.30 -0.02 17.64
CA ARG A 103 -4.34 1.14 16.75
C ARG A 103 -4.50 2.46 17.50
N VAL A 104 -5.22 2.45 18.62
CA VAL A 104 -5.39 3.63 19.50
C VAL A 104 -4.09 4.12 20.14
N LEU A 105 -3.04 3.29 20.13
CA LEU A 105 -1.71 3.66 20.63
C LEU A 105 -0.81 4.24 19.53
N THR A 106 -1.32 4.31 18.30
CA THR A 106 -0.64 4.89 17.14
C THR A 106 -1.12 6.32 16.91
N GLU A 107 -0.38 7.08 16.12
CA GLU A 107 -0.79 8.43 15.69
C GLU A 107 -1.79 8.43 14.51
N PHE A 108 -2.16 7.24 14.02
CA PHE A 108 -3.07 7.01 12.91
C PHE A 108 -4.50 6.73 13.38
N ALA A 109 -5.45 6.63 12.46
CA ALA A 109 -6.82 6.28 12.80
C ALA A 109 -6.98 4.83 13.28
N SER A 110 -7.94 4.63 14.18
CA SER A 110 -8.29 3.31 14.73
C SER A 110 -9.27 2.50 13.87
N ALA A 111 -10.07 3.19 13.05
CA ALA A 111 -11.06 2.66 12.12
C ALA A 111 -11.36 3.66 10.99
#